data_AF-A0A7Z8W9L7-F1
#
_entry.id   AF-A0A7Z8W9L7-F1
#
_cell.length_a   1.000
_cell.length_b   1.000
_cell.length_c   1.000
_cell.angle_alpha   90.00
_cell.angle_beta   90.00
_cell.angle_gamma   90.00
#
_symmetry.space_group_name_H-M   'P 1'
#
loop_
_entity.id
_entity.type
_entity.pdbx_description
1 polymer ?
#
loop_
_entity_poly.entity_id
_entity_poly.type
_entity_poly.pdbx_seq_one_letter_code
_entity_poly.pdbx_strand_id
1 'polypeptide(L)'
;MILDSPCLYEGMVKKGIDLCQKHGATYKYIECYLNNIEEINRRLQTRERKISQITKVESEVAFKKCLAGSKRPLHGEYLIVDSGEPLEKYGKKVMDYIMDR
;
A
#
# COMPACT_ATOMS: atom_id res chain seq x y z
N MET A 1 -15.27 -1.15 -5.61
CA MET A 1 -14.55 0.15 -5.52
C MET A 1 -13.12 -0.14 -5.09
N ILE A 2 -12.14 0.58 -5.64
CA ILE A 2 -10.73 0.48 -5.23
C ILE A 2 -10.30 1.86 -4.73
N LEU A 3 -9.69 1.92 -3.55
CA LEU A 3 -9.11 3.13 -2.99
C LEU A 3 -7.61 2.91 -2.83
N ASP A 4 -6.81 3.76 -3.47
CA ASP A 4 -5.36 3.73 -3.36
C ASP A 4 -4.87 4.93 -2.55
N SER A 5 -4.10 4.66 -1.51
CA SER A 5 -3.57 5.66 -0.59
C SER A 5 -2.36 5.11 0.14
N PRO A 6 -1.42 5.97 0.58
CA PRO A 6 -0.37 5.54 1.49
C PRO A 6 -0.97 4.88 2.74
N CYS A 7 -0.40 3.75 3.16
CA CYS A 7 -0.91 2.95 4.28
C CYS A 7 -0.74 3.60 5.66
N LEU A 8 -0.54 4.92 5.77
CA LEU A 8 -0.23 5.61 7.02
C LEU A 8 -1.47 6.10 7.79
N TYR A 9 -2.66 5.94 7.22
CA TYR A 9 -3.89 6.55 7.74
C TYR A 9 -4.80 5.51 8.38
N GLU A 10 -4.77 5.41 9.70
CA GLU A 10 -5.63 4.52 10.47
C GLU A 10 -7.12 4.77 10.20
N GLY A 11 -7.49 6.05 10.05
CA GLY A 11 -8.86 6.44 9.73
C GLY A 11 -9.37 5.87 8.40
N MET A 12 -8.50 5.64 7.41
CA MET A 12 -8.92 5.02 6.14
C MET A 12 -9.25 3.55 6.33
N VAL A 13 -8.43 2.83 7.09
CA VAL A 13 -8.67 1.41 7.40
C VAL A 13 -9.93 1.24 8.22
N LYS A 14 -10.04 1.96 9.35
CA LYS A 14 -11.19 1.84 10.25
C LYS A 14 -12.50 2.21 9.56
N LYS A 15 -12.56 3.39 8.93
CA LYS A 15 -13.78 3.85 8.26
C LYS A 15 -14.15 2.97 7.07
N GLY A 16 -13.15 2.44 6.35
CA GLY A 16 -13.37 1.50 5.26
C GLY A 16 -14.04 0.21 5.74
N ILE A 17 -13.53 -0.38 6.82
CA ILE A 17 -14.11 -1.57 7.45
C ILE A 17 -15.53 -1.28 7.95
N ASP A 18 -15.72 -0.20 8.71
CA ASP A 18 -17.02 0.19 9.27
C ASP A 18 -18.08 0.40 8.16
N LEU A 19 -17.69 1.04 7.07
CA LEU A 19 -18.58 1.29 5.93
C LEU A 19 -18.95 -0.01 5.20
N CYS A 20 -17.98 -0.89 4.97
CA CYS A 20 -18.21 -2.20 4.38
C CYS A 20 -19.17 -3.04 5.24
N GLN A 21 -18.96 -3.10 6.55
CA GLN A 21 -19.84 -3.79 7.48
C GLN A 21 -21.26 -3.21 7.46
N LYS A 22 -21.40 -1.88 7.49
CA LYS A 22 -22.70 -1.19 7.44
C LYS A 22 -23.52 -1.53 6.20
N HIS A 23 -22.86 -1.76 5.06
CA HIS A 23 -23.51 -2.01 3.77
C HIS A 23 -23.45 -3.46 3.30
N GLY A 24 -22.98 -4.40 4.15
CA GLY A 24 -22.87 -5.82 3.80
C GLY A 24 -21.87 -6.11 2.68
N ALA A 25 -20.82 -5.30 2.56
CA ALA A 25 -19.75 -5.48 1.58
C ALA A 25 -18.49 -6.08 2.24
N THR A 26 -17.70 -6.83 1.46
CA THR A 26 -16.41 -7.35 1.91
C THR A 26 -15.34 -6.26 1.82
N TYR A 27 -14.66 -5.99 2.94
CA TYR A 27 -13.46 -5.14 2.94
C TYR A 27 -12.23 -5.99 2.67
N LYS A 28 -11.41 -5.60 1.68
CA LYS A 28 -10.13 -6.25 1.38
C LYS A 28 -9.02 -5.23 1.39
N TYR A 29 -7.96 -5.50 2.16
CA TYR A 29 -6.78 -4.65 2.24
C TYR A 29 -5.60 -5.29 1.51
N ILE A 30 -4.88 -4.48 0.74
CA ILE A 30 -3.65 -4.85 0.04
C ILE A 30 -2.61 -3.78 0.31
N GLU A 31 -1.40 -4.17 0.68
CA GLU A 31 -0.25 -3.28 0.86
C GLU A 31 0.83 -3.57 -0.18
N CYS A 32 1.13 -2.56 -0.99
CA CYS A 32 2.30 -2.54 -1.87
C CYS A 32 3.53 -2.16 -1.04
N TYR A 33 4.31 -3.15 -0.64
CA TYR A 33 5.47 -2.97 0.22
C TYR A 33 6.76 -2.91 -0.61
N LEU A 34 7.72 -2.09 -0.19
CA LEU A 34 9.08 -2.06 -0.74
C LEU A 34 10.05 -1.52 0.31
N ASN A 35 10.88 -2.39 0.88
CA ASN A 35 11.92 -2.01 1.83
C ASN A 35 13.28 -1.82 1.14
N ASN A 36 13.31 -0.93 0.15
CA ASN A 36 14.52 -0.59 -0.57
C ASN A 36 14.52 0.91 -0.91
N ILE A 37 15.26 1.68 -0.12
CA ILE A 37 15.32 3.15 -0.28
C ILE A 37 16.01 3.55 -1.59
N GLU A 38 16.97 2.77 -2.07
CA GLU A 38 17.67 3.03 -3.33
C GLU A 38 16.72 2.88 -4.50
N GLU A 39 15.94 1.79 -4.53
CA GLU A 39 14.94 1.54 -5.56
C GLU A 39 13.80 2.58 -5.51
N ILE A 40 13.34 2.95 -4.32
CA ILE A 40 12.36 4.05 -4.16
C ILE A 40 12.92 5.35 -4.75
N ASN A 41 14.15 5.72 -4.39
CA ASN A 41 14.77 6.94 -4.89
C ASN A 41 15.00 6.91 -6.40
N ARG A 42 15.43 5.76 -6.95
CA ARG A 42 15.53 5.55 -8.40
C ARG A 42 14.18 5.82 -9.07
N ARG A 43 13.08 5.22 -8.56
CA ARG A 43 11.72 5.43 -9.09
C ARG A 43 11.25 6.89 -8.99
N LEU A 44 11.55 7.57 -7.88
CA LEU A 44 11.20 8.99 -7.68
C LEU A 44 11.93 9.91 -8.66
N GLN A 45 13.17 9.58 -9.03
CA GLN A 45 13.99 10.35 -9.95
C GLN A 45 13.68 10.06 -11.43
N THR A 46 13.23 8.84 -11.77
CA THR A 46 12.96 8.46 -13.17
C THR A 46 11.52 8.69 -13.61
N ARG A 47 10.58 8.93 -12.69
CA ARG A 47 9.17 9.20 -13.06
C ARG A 47 8.97 10.61 -13.61
N GLU A 48 7.93 10.81 -14.40
CA GLU A 48 7.44 12.16 -14.71
C GLU A 48 6.89 12.81 -13.42
N ARG A 49 7.62 13.80 -12.91
CA ARG A 49 7.33 14.41 -11.61
C ARG A 49 6.20 15.43 -11.69
N LYS A 50 5.26 15.36 -10.74
CA LYS A 50 4.29 16.45 -10.47
C LYS A 50 4.81 17.41 -9.38
N ILE A 51 4.35 18.65 -9.38
CA ILE A 51 4.87 19.73 -8.51
C ILE A 51 4.77 19.37 -7.01
N SER A 52 3.67 18.75 -6.60
CA SER A 52 3.41 18.34 -5.21
C SER A 52 4.21 17.11 -4.75
N GLN A 53 4.94 16.47 -5.66
CA GLN A 53 5.63 15.22 -5.37
C GLN A 53 7.08 15.46 -4.96
N ILE A 54 7.50 14.73 -3.91
CA ILE A 54 8.90 14.67 -3.48
C ILE A 54 9.79 14.10 -4.59
N THR A 55 11.05 14.52 -4.59
CA THR A 55 12.10 14.10 -5.54
C THR A 55 12.93 12.93 -5.02
N LYS A 56 13.09 12.83 -3.70
CA LYS A 56 13.92 11.82 -3.03
C LYS A 56 13.49 11.66 -1.57
N VAL A 57 13.76 10.50 -1.00
CA VAL A 57 13.77 10.24 0.44
C VAL A 57 15.20 10.42 0.95
N GLU A 58 15.42 11.42 1.80
CA GLU A 58 16.76 11.82 2.26
C GLU A 58 17.26 11.03 3.47
N SER A 59 16.37 10.46 4.27
CA SER A 59 16.73 9.80 5.53
C SER A 59 16.29 8.34 5.55
N GLU A 60 17.25 7.43 5.64
CA GLU A 60 16.99 6.00 5.82
C GLU A 60 16.23 5.72 7.13
N VAL A 61 16.53 6.48 8.19
CA VAL A 61 15.81 6.38 9.46
C VAL A 61 14.35 6.78 9.30
N ALA A 62 14.08 7.90 8.63
CA ALA A 62 12.70 8.34 8.38
C ALA A 62 11.97 7.35 7.46
N PHE A 63 12.64 6.80 6.46
CA PHE A 63 12.11 5.76 5.58
C PHE A 63 11.67 4.51 6.36
N LYS A 64 12.57 3.96 7.18
CA LYS A 64 12.27 2.78 8.03
C LYS A 64 11.12 3.07 8.99
N LYS A 65 11.10 4.27 9.60
CA LYS A 65 10.01 4.71 10.48
C LYS A 65 8.68 4.82 9.72
N CYS A 66 8.69 5.31 8.49
CA CYS A 66 7.51 5.38 7.62
C CYS A 66 6.96 3.97 7.32
N LEU A 67 7.81 3.05 6.87
CA LEU A 67 7.41 1.66 6.59
C LEU A 67 6.83 0.97 7.81
N ALA A 68 7.48 1.11 8.97
CA ALA A 68 7.01 0.56 10.24
C ALA A 68 5.72 1.23 10.75
N GLY A 69 5.41 2.44 10.27
CA GLY A 69 4.22 3.20 10.63
C GLY A 69 2.95 2.79 9.88
N SER A 70 3.05 1.86 8.91
CA SER A 70 1.91 1.36 8.13
C SER A 70 0.80 0.82 9.02
N LYS A 71 -0.44 1.15 8.67
CA LYS A 71 -1.67 0.82 9.36
C LYS A 71 -2.37 -0.28 8.60
N ARG A 72 -2.62 -1.38 9.30
CA ARG A 72 -3.26 -2.58 8.77
C ARG A 72 -4.53 -2.86 9.57
N PRO A 73 -5.50 -3.61 8.99
CA PRO A 73 -6.61 -4.12 9.76
C PRO A 73 -6.13 -4.91 10.99
N LEU A 74 -6.73 -4.68 12.15
CA LEU A 74 -6.43 -5.43 13.38
C LEU A 74 -6.97 -6.87 13.30
N HIS A 75 -8.03 -7.06 12.51
CA HIS A 75 -8.73 -8.33 12.31
C HIS A 75 -9.03 -8.53 10.84
N GLY A 76 -9.18 -9.79 10.44
CA GLY A 76 -9.40 -10.18 9.04
C GLY A 76 -8.10 -10.38 8.28
N GLU A 77 -8.23 -10.94 7.08
CA GLU A 77 -7.10 -11.18 6.20
C GLU A 77 -6.65 -9.90 5.50
N TYR A 78 -5.36 -9.85 5.21
CA TYR A 78 -4.79 -8.83 4.36
C TYR A 78 -3.66 -9.41 3.51
N LEU A 79 -3.44 -8.80 2.35
CA LEU A 79 -2.38 -9.19 1.45
C LEU A 79 -1.25 -8.15 1.45
N ILE A 80 -0.02 -8.59 1.67
CA ILE A 80 1.18 -7.78 1.39
C ILE A 80 1.84 -8.33 0.14
N VAL A 81 2.19 -7.44 -0.80
CA VAL A 81 2.97 -7.78 -2.00
C VAL A 81 4.27 -6.98 -2.04
N ASP A 82 5.33 -7.63 -2.51
CA ASP A 82 6.58 -6.95 -2.81
C ASP A 82 6.46 -6.23 -4.16
N SER A 83 6.35 -4.91 -4.10
CA SER A 83 6.27 -4.04 -5.28
C SER A 83 7.64 -3.75 -5.90
N GLY A 84 8.72 -4.31 -5.35
CA GLY A 84 10.03 -4.39 -5.98
C GLY A 84 10.06 -5.35 -7.17
N GLU A 85 9.22 -6.39 -7.13
CA GLU A 85 9.10 -7.38 -8.19
C GLU A 85 8.26 -6.88 -9.38
N PRO A 86 8.42 -7.48 -10.58
CA PRO A 86 7.53 -7.21 -11.72
C PRO A 86 6.08 -7.57 -11.41
N LEU A 87 5.14 -6.83 -12.03
CA LEU A 87 3.70 -7.02 -11.83
C LEU A 87 3.25 -8.45 -12.13
N GLU A 88 3.89 -9.12 -13.09
CA GLU A 88 3.58 -10.49 -13.49
C GLU A 88 3.77 -11.49 -12.35
N LYS A 89 4.69 -11.20 -11.41
CA LYS A 89 4.97 -12.09 -10.26
C LYS A 89 3.95 -12.00 -9.15
N TYR A 90 3.38 -10.82 -8.89
CA TYR A 90 2.44 -10.62 -7.77
C TYR A 90 1.01 -10.28 -8.22
N GLY A 91 0.80 -9.87 -9.46
CA GLY A 91 -0.48 -9.41 -10.00
C GLY A 91 -1.55 -10.51 -9.97
N LYS A 92 -1.19 -11.75 -10.32
CA LYS A 92 -2.10 -12.89 -10.18
C LYS A 92 -2.55 -13.08 -8.73
N LYS A 93 -1.62 -13.01 -7.77
CA LYS A 93 -1.92 -13.13 -6.34
C LYS A 93 -2.88 -12.04 -5.85
N VAL A 94 -2.70 -10.81 -6.33
CA VAL A 94 -3.60 -9.68 -6.05
C VAL A 94 -5.00 -9.94 -6.62
N MET A 95 -5.09 -10.39 -7.87
CA MET A 95 -6.38 -10.67 -8.51
C MET A 95 -7.11 -11.83 -7.84
N ASP A 96 -6.41 -12.91 -7.54
CA ASP A 96 -6.96 -14.06 -6.82
C ASP A 96 -7.52 -13.60 -5.47
N TYR A 97 -6.75 -12.81 -4.71
CA TYR A 97 -7.21 -12.25 -3.43
C TYR A 97 -8.42 -11.32 -3.58
N ILE A 98 -8.49 -10.47 -4.60
CA ILE A 98 -9.65 -9.57 -4.81
C ILE A 98 -10.91 -10.36 -5.17
N MET A 99 -10.77 -11.42 -5.97
CA MET A 99 -11.88 -12.21 -6.52
C MET A 99 -12.38 -13.31 -5.59
N ASP A 100 -11.56 -13.71 -4.62
CA ASP A 100 -11.96 -14.62 -3.55
C ASP A 100 -13.16 -14.05 -2.77
N ARG A 101 -14.13 -14.88 -2.40
CA ARG A 101 -15.41 -14.43 -1.83
C ARG A 101 -15.46 -14.55 -0.32
#